data_AF-G8Z7G2-F1
#
_entry.id   AF-G8Z7G2-F1
#
_cell.length_a   1.000
_cell.length_b   1.000
_cell.length_c   1.000
_cell.angle_alpha   90.00
_cell.angle_beta   90.00
_cell.angle_gamma   90.00
#
_symmetry.space_group_name_H-M   'P 1'
#
loop_
_entity.id
_entity.type
_entity.pdbx_description
1 polymer ?
#
loop_
_entity_poly.entity_id
_entity_poly.type
_entity_poly.pdbx_seq_one_letter_code
_entity_poly.pdbx_strand_id
1 'polypeptide(L)'
;MNLKQIAKDTAKTLQSYLTYQALMTVLAQLGETNPPLAHWLQNFSAGKIQDGEAYIEELFLVKSDLALRIMTVREHIAEEVTDFLPEMVRTGIQEANMKQRRQHLERITQLDLSSPSPKTEQQKISDPDLDNLSD
;
A
#
# COMPACT_ATOMS: atom_id res chain seq x y z
N MET A 1 -5.73 21.41 5.67
CA MET A 1 -5.13 20.10 6.01
C MET A 1 -3.99 20.31 7.00
N ASN A 2 -3.98 19.63 8.15
CA ASN A 2 -2.89 19.77 9.12
C ASN A 2 -1.76 18.79 8.78
N LEU A 3 -0.89 19.18 7.85
CA LEU A 3 0.25 18.38 7.37
C LEU A 3 1.17 17.91 8.49
N LYS A 4 1.38 18.77 9.49
CA LYS A 4 2.23 18.48 10.65
C LYS A 4 1.66 17.33 11.48
N GLN A 5 0.35 17.32 11.70
CA GLN A 5 -0.31 16.25 12.45
C GLN A 5 -0.27 14.93 11.67
N ILE A 6 -0.57 14.96 10.37
CA ILE A 6 -0.50 13.79 9.50
C ILE A 6 0.91 13.18 9.51
N ALA A 7 1.96 14.01 9.43
CA ALA A 7 3.34 13.54 9.47
C ALA A 7 3.67 12.85 10.81
N LYS A 8 3.21 13.41 11.93
CA LYS A 8 3.39 12.80 13.25
C LYS A 8 2.68 11.46 13.38
N ASP A 9 1.44 11.37 12.93
CA ASP A 9 0.66 10.14 13.01
C ASP A 9 1.24 9.07 12.08
N THR A 10 1.70 9.48 10.89
CA THR A 10 2.41 8.59 9.94
C THR A 10 3.71 8.05 10.54
N ALA A 11 4.49 8.90 11.22
CA ALA A 11 5.71 8.47 11.90
C ALA A 11 5.41 7.43 13.00
N LYS A 12 4.34 7.62 13.78
CA LYS A 12 3.91 6.62 14.78
C LYS A 12 3.50 5.30 14.14
N THR A 13 2.71 5.34 13.06
CA THR A 13 2.34 4.13 12.32
C THR A 13 3.59 3.40 11.81
N LEU A 14 4.56 4.14 11.28
CA LEU A 14 5.82 3.57 10.81
C LEU A 14 6.62 2.96 11.97
N GLN A 15 6.72 3.60 13.12
CA GLN A 15 7.38 3.06 14.32
C GLN A 15 6.75 1.74 14.79
N SER A 16 5.41 1.66 14.84
CA SER A 16 4.71 0.41 15.16
C SER A 16 4.99 -0.68 14.11
N TYR A 17 4.97 -0.32 12.83
CA TYR A 17 5.27 -1.28 11.76
C TYR A 17 6.72 -1.78 11.78
N LEU A 18 7.69 -0.91 12.07
CA LEU A 18 9.09 -1.32 12.22
C LEU A 18 9.30 -2.19 13.47
N THR A 19 8.52 -1.97 14.54
CA THR A 19 8.49 -2.86 15.71
C THR A 19 7.97 -4.25 15.33
N TYR A 20 6.92 -4.33 14.50
CA TYR A 20 6.45 -5.60 13.92
C TYR A 20 7.54 -6.29 13.08
N GLN A 21 8.23 -5.54 12.20
CA GLN A 21 9.31 -6.10 11.38
C GLN A 21 10.45 -6.65 12.26
N ALA A 22 10.86 -5.91 13.29
CA ALA A 22 11.86 -6.36 14.24
C ALA A 22 11.45 -7.65 14.97
N LEU A 23 10.19 -7.75 15.40
CA LEU A 23 9.65 -9.00 15.96
C LEU A 23 9.77 -10.16 14.97
N MET A 24 9.41 -9.97 13.70
CA MET A 24 9.52 -11.03 12.68
C MET A 24 10.96 -11.46 12.47
N THR A 25 11.91 -10.52 12.46
CA THR A 25 13.35 -10.81 12.40
C THR A 25 13.81 -11.63 13.61
N VAL A 26 13.42 -11.23 14.82
CA VAL A 26 13.76 -11.95 16.05
C VAL A 26 13.13 -13.34 16.08
N LEU A 27 11.89 -13.50 15.63
CA LEU A 27 11.22 -14.80 15.50
C LEU A 27 11.95 -15.73 14.54
N ALA A 28 12.39 -15.23 13.38
CA ALA A 28 13.17 -16.02 12.43
C ALA A 28 14.49 -16.52 13.05
N GLN A 29 15.24 -15.61 13.68
CA GLN A 29 16.50 -15.95 14.36
C GLN A 29 16.30 -16.94 15.51
N LEU A 30 15.22 -16.80 16.28
CA LEU A 30 14.87 -17.73 17.36
C LEU A 30 14.36 -19.06 16.80
N GLY A 31 13.68 -19.08 15.66
CA GLY A 31 13.26 -20.32 15.01
C GLY A 31 14.43 -21.26 14.71
N GLU A 32 15.60 -20.69 14.43
CA GLU A 32 16.84 -21.44 14.19
C GLU A 32 17.60 -21.76 15.47
N THR A 33 17.64 -20.83 16.43
CA THR A 33 18.52 -20.93 17.62
C THR A 33 17.83 -21.43 18.89
N ASN A 34 16.52 -21.19 19.02
CA ASN A 34 15.71 -21.58 20.17
C ASN A 34 14.21 -21.69 19.80
N PRO A 35 13.81 -22.77 19.09
CA PRO A 35 12.44 -22.94 18.60
C PRO A 35 11.34 -22.84 19.68
N PRO A 36 11.51 -23.38 20.90
CA PRO A 36 10.52 -23.21 21.96
C PRO A 36 10.26 -21.74 22.33
N LEU A 37 11.32 -20.92 22.38
CA LEU A 37 11.19 -19.49 22.67
C LEU A 37 10.54 -18.75 21.49
N ALA A 38 10.83 -19.15 20.25
CA ALA A 38 10.17 -18.61 19.07
C ALA A 38 8.64 -18.86 19.12
N HIS A 39 8.22 -20.08 19.42
CA HIS A 39 6.80 -20.41 19.59
C HIS A 39 6.14 -19.62 20.72
N TRP A 40 6.82 -19.48 21.86
CA TRP A 40 6.31 -18.67 22.96
C TRP A 40 6.11 -17.20 22.53
N LEU A 41 7.11 -16.61 21.86
CA LEU A 41 7.07 -15.21 21.43
C LEU A 41 5.97 -15.00 20.37
N GLN A 42 5.79 -15.94 19.45
CA GLN A 42 4.72 -15.92 18.46
C GLN A 42 3.35 -15.90 19.14
N ASN A 43 3.13 -16.80 20.10
CA ASN A 43 1.87 -16.87 20.85
C ASN A 43 1.62 -15.63 21.70
N PHE A 44 2.66 -15.11 22.37
CA PHE A 44 2.56 -13.87 23.15
C PHE A 44 2.13 -12.70 22.27
N SER A 45 2.66 -12.63 21.04
CA SER A 45 2.47 -11.48 20.14
C SER A 45 1.17 -11.53 19.33
N ALA A 46 0.43 -12.63 19.37
CA ALA A 46 -0.80 -12.80 18.61
C ALA A 46 -1.83 -11.72 18.96
N GLY A 47 -2.16 -10.87 17.98
CA GLY A 47 -3.16 -9.79 18.12
C GLY A 47 -2.68 -8.52 18.84
N LYS A 48 -1.42 -8.44 19.27
CA LYS A 48 -0.92 -7.33 20.11
C LYS A 48 -0.11 -6.24 19.40
N ILE A 49 0.24 -6.44 18.13
CA ILE A 49 1.30 -5.65 17.46
C ILE A 49 0.71 -4.42 16.73
N GLN A 50 -0.48 -3.97 17.11
CA GLN A 50 -1.09 -2.77 16.52
C GLN A 50 -0.42 -1.48 17.03
N ASP A 51 -0.11 -1.46 18.33
CA ASP A 51 0.64 -0.41 18.99
C ASP A 51 2.00 -0.96 19.42
N GLY A 52 3.06 -0.53 18.73
CA GLY A 52 4.41 -1.03 18.96
C GLY A 52 4.95 -0.69 20.35
N GLU A 53 4.61 0.48 20.91
CA GLU A 53 5.12 0.87 22.23
C GLU A 53 4.39 0.12 23.34
N ALA A 54 3.06 0.01 23.27
CA ALA A 54 2.29 -0.80 24.22
C ALA A 54 2.73 -2.28 24.20
N TYR A 55 3.00 -2.82 23.01
CA TYR A 55 3.55 -4.17 22.86
C TYR A 55 4.89 -4.36 23.60
N ILE A 56 5.82 -3.40 23.46
CA ILE A 56 7.12 -3.46 24.12
C ILE A 56 6.97 -3.34 25.64
N GLU A 57 6.10 -2.44 26.12
CA GLU A 57 5.80 -2.30 27.55
C GLU A 57 5.26 -3.62 28.14
N GLU A 58 4.29 -4.25 27.48
CA GLU A 58 3.77 -5.56 27.92
C GLU A 58 4.85 -6.66 27.89
N LEU A 59 5.70 -6.67 26.85
CA LEU A 59 6.76 -7.67 26.72
C LEU A 59 7.82 -7.49 27.82
N PHE A 60 8.13 -6.26 28.21
CA PHE A 60 9.05 -5.97 29.31
C PHE A 60 8.63 -6.59 30.64
N LEU A 61 7.32 -6.65 30.91
CA LEU A 61 6.77 -7.21 32.14
C LEU A 61 6.95 -8.73 32.23
N VAL A 62 7.08 -9.42 31.09
CA VAL A 62 7.10 -10.88 31.05
C VAL A 62 8.48 -11.44 30.64
N LYS A 63 9.14 -10.82 29.65
CA LYS A 63 10.47 -11.16 29.13
C LYS A 63 11.23 -9.92 28.66
N SER A 64 11.89 -9.25 29.60
CA SER A 64 12.66 -8.02 29.35
C SER A 64 13.82 -8.20 28.37
N ASP A 65 14.46 -9.37 28.31
CA ASP A 65 15.53 -9.69 27.38
C ASP A 65 15.05 -9.65 25.91
N LEU A 66 13.86 -10.18 25.64
CA LEU A 66 13.25 -10.14 24.31
C LEU A 66 12.81 -8.72 23.94
N ALA A 67 12.26 -7.96 24.89
CA ALA A 67 11.90 -6.56 24.66
C ALA A 67 13.13 -5.73 24.25
N LEU A 68 14.23 -5.84 24.99
CA LEU A 68 15.49 -5.17 24.68
C LEU A 68 16.04 -5.58 23.31
N ARG A 69 16.00 -6.87 22.98
CA ARG A 69 16.43 -7.36 21.66
C ARG A 69 15.62 -6.76 20.53
N ILE A 70 14.29 -6.71 20.66
CA ILE A 70 13.42 -6.11 19.64
C ILE A 70 13.69 -4.60 19.52
N MET A 71 13.97 -3.89 20.63
CA MET A 71 14.33 -2.48 20.61
C MET A 71 15.62 -2.23 19.80
N THR A 72 16.67 -3.02 20.01
CA THR A 72 17.91 -2.89 19.23
C THR A 72 17.67 -3.18 17.75
N VAL A 73 16.90 -4.24 17.44
CA VAL A 73 16.64 -4.61 16.05
C VAL A 73 15.78 -3.55 15.34
N ARG A 74 14.74 -3.01 15.99
CA ARG A 74 13.88 -1.97 15.36
C ARG A 74 14.63 -0.66 15.13
N GLU A 75 15.55 -0.30 16.02
CA GLU A 75 16.42 0.86 15.87
C GLU A 75 17.33 0.69 14.65
N HIS A 76 18.05 -0.44 14.57
CA HIS A 76 18.89 -0.74 13.43
C HIS A 76 18.11 -0.77 12.10
N ILE A 77 16.92 -1.41 12.07
CA ILE A 77 16.08 -1.38 10.86
C ILE A 77 15.72 0.05 10.49
N ALA A 78 15.34 0.90 11.44
CA ALA A 78 14.99 2.29 11.16
C ALA A 78 16.17 3.06 10.55
N GLU A 79 17.37 2.91 11.10
CA GLU A 79 18.59 3.52 10.56
C GLU A 79 18.86 3.08 9.11
N GLU A 80 18.70 1.79 8.82
CA GLU A 80 19.02 1.25 7.50
C GLU A 80 17.95 1.52 6.44
N VAL A 81 16.68 1.69 6.81
CA VAL A 81 15.59 1.77 5.81
C VAL A 81 15.02 3.17 5.59
N THR A 82 15.09 4.06 6.60
CA THR A 82 14.29 5.29 6.58
C THR A 82 14.70 6.30 5.52
N ASP A 83 15.97 6.34 5.15
CA ASP A 83 16.49 7.24 4.09
C ASP A 83 15.91 6.92 2.70
N PHE A 84 15.50 5.68 2.47
CA PHE A 84 14.94 5.23 1.18
C PHE A 84 13.43 5.49 1.07
N LEU A 85 12.72 5.55 2.19
CA LEU A 85 11.25 5.62 2.23
C LEU A 85 10.66 6.84 1.52
N PRO A 86 11.19 8.07 1.64
CA PRO A 86 10.58 9.24 1.01
C PRO A 86 10.45 9.08 -0.50
N GLU A 87 11.49 8.56 -1.16
CA GLU A 87 11.47 8.38 -2.60
C GLU A 87 10.57 7.22 -3.00
N MET A 88 10.70 6.07 -2.34
CA MET A 88 9.87 4.89 -2.59
C MET A 88 8.37 5.18 -2.44
N VAL A 89 7.99 5.98 -1.44
CA VAL A 89 6.59 6.36 -1.23
C VAL A 89 6.10 7.30 -2.34
N ARG A 90 6.90 8.31 -2.72
CA ARG A 90 6.51 9.26 -3.77
C ARG A 90 6.33 8.57 -5.12
N THR A 91 7.34 7.84 -5.57
CA THR A 91 7.31 7.16 -6.88
C THR A 91 6.26 6.04 -6.87
N GLY A 92 6.18 5.25 -5.81
CA GLY A 92 5.18 4.19 -5.66
C GLY A 92 3.74 4.71 -5.76
N ILE A 93 3.42 5.85 -5.11
CA ILE A 93 2.09 6.47 -5.24
C ILE A 93 1.85 6.99 -6.66
N GLN A 94 2.84 7.60 -7.30
CA GLN A 94 2.71 8.09 -8.68
C GLN A 94 2.42 6.95 -9.67
N GLU A 95 3.19 5.87 -9.59
CA GLU A 95 3.03 4.68 -10.42
C GLU A 95 1.69 4.00 -10.17
N ALA A 96 1.32 3.79 -8.90
CA ALA A 96 0.03 3.19 -8.53
C ALA A 96 -1.15 4.03 -9.07
N ASN A 97 -1.09 5.36 -8.94
CA ASN A 97 -2.11 6.25 -9.47
C ASN A 97 -2.20 6.20 -11.00
N MET A 98 -1.07 6.18 -11.70
CA MET A 98 -1.05 6.06 -13.16
C MET A 98 -1.70 4.74 -13.62
N LYS A 99 -1.37 3.63 -12.96
CA LYS A 99 -1.97 2.32 -13.23
C LYS A 99 -3.48 2.32 -13.02
N GLN A 100 -3.96 2.87 -11.90
CA GLN A 100 -5.39 2.95 -11.59
C GLN A 100 -6.14 3.81 -12.62
N ARG A 101 -5.57 4.97 -13.02
CA ARG A 101 -6.15 5.83 -14.05
C ARG A 101 -6.25 5.13 -15.40
N ARG A 102 -5.20 4.42 -15.81
CA ARG A 102 -5.21 3.62 -17.04
C ARG A 102 -6.31 2.57 -17.01
N GLN A 103 -6.39 1.78 -15.94
CA GLN A 103 -7.42 0.74 -15.79
C GLN A 103 -8.84 1.32 -15.77
N HIS A 104 -9.02 2.51 -15.22
CA HIS A 104 -10.31 3.19 -15.22
C HIS A 104 -10.72 3.62 -16.63
N LEU A 105 -9.79 4.18 -17.41
CA LEU A 105 -10.02 4.54 -18.81
C LEU A 105 -10.37 3.33 -19.66
N GLU A 106 -9.63 2.23 -19.52
CA GLU A 106 -9.92 0.97 -20.22
C GLU A 106 -11.34 0.46 -19.94
N ARG A 107 -11.78 0.54 -18.67
CA ARG A 107 -13.15 0.17 -18.28
C ARG A 107 -14.21 1.06 -18.90
N ILE A 108 -14.01 2.38 -18.92
CA ILE A 108 -14.97 3.31 -19.54
C ILE A 108 -15.08 3.05 -21.04
N THR A 109 -13.95 2.94 -21.75
CA THR A 109 -13.97 2.71 -23.20
C THR A 109 -14.61 1.37 -23.59
N GLN A 110 -14.45 0.32 -22.77
CA GLN A 110 -15.15 -0.96 -23.00
C GLN A 110 -16.67 -0.85 -22.83
N LEU A 111 -17.15 -0.02 -21.90
CA LEU A 111 -18.59 0.24 -21.70
C LEU A 111 -19.19 1.05 -22.86
N ASP A 112 -18.44 2.02 -23.39
CA ASP A 112 -18.87 2.81 -24.54
C ASP A 112 -18.96 1.96 -25.82
N LEU A 113 -18.04 1.02 -26.04
CA LEU A 113 -18.10 0.08 -27.18
C LEU A 113 -19.21 -0.98 -27.05
N SER A 114 -19.66 -1.27 -25.82
CA SER A 114 -20.73 -2.24 -25.55
C SER A 114 -22.12 -1.61 -25.60
N SER A 115 -22.20 -0.28 -25.71
CA SER A 115 -23.45 0.45 -25.93
C SER A 115 -23.75 0.42 -27.43
N PRO A 116 -24.81 -0.27 -27.90
CA PRO A 116 -25.15 -0.24 -29.32
C PRO A 116 -25.55 1.19 -29.68
N SER A 117 -24.80 1.84 -30.58
CA SER A 117 -25.21 3.09 -31.21
C SER A 117 -26.68 2.98 -31.66
N PRO A 118 -27.56 3.92 -31.31
CA PRO A 118 -28.85 4.02 -31.99
C PRO A 118 -28.55 4.20 -33.48
N LYS A 119 -29.09 3.29 -34.30
CA LYS A 119 -29.01 3.36 -35.76
C LYS A 119 -29.49 4.74 -36.19
N THR A 120 -28.60 5.58 -36.69
CA THR A 120 -28.99 6.77 -37.45
C THR A 120 -29.79 6.27 -38.65
N GLU A 121 -31.09 6.54 -38.61
CA GLU A 121 -32.04 6.21 -39.67
C GLU A 121 -31.52 6.77 -41.00
N GLN A 122 -31.47 5.89 -42.00
CA GLN A 122 -31.27 6.24 -43.39
C GLN A 122 -32.45 7.14 -43.83
N GLN A 123 -32.31 8.45 -43.71
CA GLN A 123 -33.12 9.37 -44.48
C GLN A 123 -32.61 9.36 -45.92
N LYS A 124 -33.28 8.52 -46.72
CA LYS A 124 -33.26 8.48 -48.17
C LYS A 124 -33.71 9.86 -48.68
N ILE A 125 -32.78 10.78 -48.92
CA ILE A 125 -33.05 11.99 -49.68
C ILE A 125 -32.93 11.59 -51.15
N SER A 126 -34.09 11.49 -51.79
CA SER A 126 -34.24 11.27 -53.22
C SER A 126 -33.54 12.38 -54.00
N ASP A 127 -32.74 12.00 -55.01
CA ASP A 127 -32.26 12.92 -56.05
C ASP A 127 -33.44 13.62 -56.74
N PRO A 128 -33.28 14.91 -57.04
CA PRO A 128 -33.75 15.46 -58.30
C PRO A 128 -32.55 16.03 -59.07
N ASP A 129 -32.11 15.24 -60.04
CA ASP A 129 -31.84 15.66 -61.41
C ASP A 129 -31.74 17.18 -61.65
N LEU A 130 -30.53 17.69 -61.78
CA LEU A 130 -30.24 18.94 -62.50
C LEU A 130 -28.88 18.80 -63.19
N ASP A 131 -28.92 18.16 -64.36
CA ASP A 131 -28.24 18.72 -65.52
C ASP A 131 -28.39 20.26 -65.49
N ASN A 132 -27.28 20.98 -65.60
CA ASN A 132 -27.06 22.04 -66.59
C ASN A 132 -26.00 23.07 -66.13
N LEU A 133 -25.15 23.42 -67.10
CA LEU A 133 -24.27 24.59 -67.22
C LEU A 133 -22.85 24.49 -66.63
N SER A 134 -21.98 23.90 -67.47
CA SER A 134 -20.66 24.45 -67.79
C SER A 134 -20.73 25.93 -68.18
N ASP A 135 -19.85 26.76 -67.61
CA ASP A 135 -18.77 27.50 -68.30
C ASP A 135 -17.87 28.24 -67.29
#